data_AF-A0A383E0T7-F1
#
_entry.id   AF-A0A383E0T7-F1
#
_cell.length_a   1.000
_cell.length_b   1.000
_cell.length_c   1.000
_cell.angle_alpha   90.00
_cell.angle_beta   90.00
_cell.angle_gamma   90.00
#
_symmetry.space_group_name_H-M   'P 1'
#
loop_
_entity.id
_entity.type
_entity.pdbx_description
1 polymer ?
#
loop_
_entity_poly.entity_id
_entity_poly.type
_entity_poly.pdbx_seq_one_letter_code
_entity_poly.pdbx_strand_id
1 'polypeptide(L)'
;MKKIVINKCFGGFGLSHEALRELQKLDDNLVVTDDTAMLHRETLWLNEDKINRYDRDNLNLVAVVEKLGDQANDSHAELKVIEIPDDVEYTIEEYDGVEWVAEVHRTWS
;
A
#
# COMPACT_ATOMS: atom_id res chain seq x y z
N MET A 1 11.52 -3.68 14.97
CA MET A 1 10.54 -2.66 14.55
C MET A 1 10.06 -3.05 13.17
N LYS A 2 8.76 -3.26 13.02
CA LYS A 2 8.12 -3.62 11.76
C LYS A 2 7.63 -2.34 11.09
N LYS A 3 7.90 -2.19 9.79
CA LYS A 3 7.45 -1.06 8.99
C LYS A 3 6.20 -1.44 8.21
N ILE A 4 5.21 -0.56 8.18
CA ILE A 4 3.93 -0.78 7.48
C ILE A 4 3.60 0.45 6.65
N VAL A 5 3.15 0.25 5.41
CA VAL A 5 2.68 1.33 4.54
C VAL A 5 1.16 1.49 4.66
N ILE A 6 0.74 2.71 5.01
CA ILE A 6 -0.66 3.11 5.14
C ILE A 6 -0.98 4.30 4.22
N ASN A 7 -2.24 4.44 3.83
CA ASN A 7 -2.75 5.62 3.14
C ASN A 7 -3.24 6.68 4.15
N LYS A 8 -2.93 7.96 3.89
CA LYS A 8 -3.36 9.11 4.67
C LYS A 8 -4.30 10.06 3.93
N CYS A 9 -4.62 9.75 2.68
CA CYS A 9 -5.53 10.53 1.85
C CYS A 9 -6.95 9.93 1.84
N PHE A 10 -7.96 10.78 1.66
CA PHE A 10 -9.31 10.33 1.34
C PHE A 10 -9.30 9.62 -0.02
N GLY A 11 -9.91 8.43 -0.12
CA GLY A 11 -9.91 7.63 -1.33
C GLY A 11 -9.40 6.22 -1.11
N GLY A 12 -8.28 5.85 -1.75
CA GLY A 12 -7.79 4.47 -1.75
C GLY A 12 -6.26 4.36 -1.78
N PHE A 13 -5.76 3.19 -1.42
CA PHE A 13 -4.33 2.87 -1.47
C PHE A 13 -3.89 2.64 -2.92
N GLY A 14 -3.09 3.55 -3.47
CA GLY A 14 -2.61 3.50 -4.85
C GLY A 14 -1.13 3.86 -4.97
N LEU A 15 -0.39 3.08 -5.76
CA LEU A 15 1.00 3.33 -6.12
C LEU A 15 1.07 4.02 -7.49
N SER A 16 1.97 4.99 -7.62
CA SER A 16 2.28 5.62 -8.91
C SER A 16 2.86 4.61 -9.91
N HIS A 17 2.81 4.95 -11.21
CA HIS A 17 3.43 4.11 -12.25
C HIS A 17 4.94 3.91 -12.03
N GLU A 18 5.61 4.93 -11.50
CA GLU A 18 7.03 4.86 -11.15
C GLU A 18 7.29 3.89 -9.99
N ALA A 19 6.48 3.97 -8.93
CA ALA A 19 6.59 3.03 -7.81
C ALA A 19 6.31 1.59 -8.23
N LEU A 20 5.31 1.35 -9.07
CA LEU A 20 5.02 0.01 -9.59
C LEU A 20 6.19 -0.54 -10.41
N ARG A 21 6.83 0.28 -11.26
CA ARG A 21 8.02 -0.13 -12.02
C ARG A 21 9.21 -0.43 -11.12
N GLU A 22 9.43 0.36 -10.06
CA GLU A 22 10.49 0.08 -9.09
C GLU A 22 10.21 -1.22 -8.33
N LEU A 23 8.96 -1.45 -7.92
CA LEU A 23 8.56 -2.67 -7.23
C LEU A 23 8.71 -3.91 -8.12
N GLN A 24 8.38 -3.81 -9.40
CA GLN A 24 8.55 -4.90 -10.38
C GLN A 24 10.01 -5.34 -10.54
N LYS A 25 10.97 -4.42 -10.38
CA LYS A 25 12.40 -4.77 -10.43
C LYS A 25 12.83 -5.61 -9.22
N LEU A 26 12.04 -5.61 -8.15
CA LEU A 26 12.33 -6.29 -6.89
C LEU A 26 11.48 -7.54 -6.68
N ASP A 27 10.39 -7.68 -7.45
CA ASP A 27 9.44 -8.78 -7.37
C ASP A 27 9.11 -9.29 -8.78
N ASP A 28 9.76 -10.38 -9.17
CA ASP A 28 9.60 -11.00 -10.50
C ASP A 28 8.17 -11.52 -10.76
N ASN A 29 7.33 -11.65 -9.72
CA ASN A 29 5.92 -12.04 -9.88
C ASN A 29 5.00 -10.85 -10.13
N LEU A 30 5.48 -9.62 -9.93
CA LEU A 30 4.72 -8.41 -10.20
C LEU A 30 4.84 -8.05 -11.69
N VAL A 31 3.73 -8.20 -12.41
CA VAL A 31 3.66 -7.82 -13.83
C VAL A 31 2.99 -6.45 -13.97
N VAL A 32 3.79 -5.44 -14.28
CA VAL A 32 3.34 -4.09 -14.66
C VAL A 32 3.34 -4.02 -16.19
N THR A 33 2.20 -3.71 -16.80
CA THR A 33 2.08 -3.52 -18.26
C THR A 33 2.05 -2.04 -18.60
N ASP A 34 2.67 -1.66 -19.73
CA ASP A 34 2.78 -0.26 -20.19
C ASP A 34 1.49 0.29 -20.84
N ASP A 35 0.48 -0.55 -21.06
CA ASP A 35 -0.84 -0.15 -21.61
C ASP A 35 -1.73 0.55 -20.55
N THR A 36 -1.15 1.33 -19.66
CA THR A 36 -1.85 2.03 -18.57
C THR A 36 -2.83 3.09 -19.04
N ALA A 37 -2.81 3.45 -20.34
CA ALA A 37 -3.83 4.31 -20.95
C ALA A 37 -5.15 3.58 -21.32
N MET A 38 -5.19 2.24 -21.32
CA MET A 38 -6.42 1.45 -21.50
C MET A 38 -6.94 0.81 -20.20
N LEU A 39 -6.36 1.13 -19.05
CA LEU A 39 -6.89 0.73 -17.73
C LEU A 39 -8.04 1.65 -17.30
N HIS A 40 -9.03 1.83 -18.18
CA HIS A 40 -10.32 2.41 -17.83
C HIS A 40 -11.06 1.41 -16.92
N ARG A 41 -11.12 1.74 -15.62
CA ARG A 41 -12.24 1.48 -14.70
C ARG A 41 -12.58 0.02 -14.32
N GLU A 42 -12.21 -1.03 -15.06
CA GLU A 42 -12.60 -2.42 -14.71
C GLU A 42 -11.45 -3.32 -14.21
N THR A 43 -10.20 -3.08 -14.63
CA THR A 43 -9.07 -3.94 -14.21
C THR A 43 -8.36 -3.45 -12.94
N LEU A 44 -8.51 -2.16 -12.58
CA LEU A 44 -7.95 -1.61 -11.34
C LEU A 44 -8.73 -2.05 -10.09
N TRP A 45 -10.04 -2.28 -10.20
CA TRP A 45 -10.83 -2.89 -9.11
C TRP A 45 -10.48 -4.37 -8.87
N LEU A 46 -9.93 -5.07 -9.86
CA LEU A 46 -9.37 -6.42 -9.67
C LEU A 46 -7.96 -6.40 -9.06
N ASN A 47 -7.31 -5.23 -9.00
CA ASN A 47 -5.97 -5.06 -8.43
C ASN A 47 -5.94 -4.33 -7.09
N GLU A 48 -7.01 -3.64 -6.67
CA GLU A 48 -7.17 -3.27 -5.25
C GLU A 48 -7.09 -4.52 -4.37
N ASP A 49 -7.69 -5.64 -4.79
CA ASP A 49 -7.55 -6.93 -4.10
C ASP A 49 -6.13 -7.52 -4.14
N LYS A 50 -5.32 -7.23 -5.17
CA LYS A 50 -3.94 -7.75 -5.26
C LYS A 50 -2.92 -6.85 -4.57
N ILE A 51 -3.14 -5.53 -4.57
CA ILE A 51 -2.34 -4.55 -3.84
C ILE A 51 -2.74 -4.54 -2.36
N ASN A 52 -4.02 -4.72 -2.02
CA ASN A 52 -4.45 -5.05 -0.64
C ASN A 52 -3.98 -6.44 -0.19
N ARG A 53 -3.76 -7.39 -1.12
CA ARG A 53 -3.05 -8.64 -0.83
C ARG A 53 -1.53 -8.49 -0.83
N TYR A 54 -0.98 -7.36 -1.27
CA TYR A 54 0.44 -7.11 -1.05
C TYR A 54 0.59 -6.83 0.44
N ASP A 55 1.46 -7.60 1.09
CA ASP A 55 1.68 -7.46 2.51
C ASP A 55 2.09 -6.01 2.79
N ARG A 56 1.35 -5.29 3.62
CA ARG A 56 1.59 -3.85 3.86
C ARG A 56 2.91 -3.63 4.59
N ASP A 57 3.51 -4.69 5.13
CA ASP A 57 4.85 -4.74 5.69
C ASP A 57 5.91 -5.35 4.75
N ASN A 58 5.58 -5.59 3.48
CA ASN A 58 6.52 -6.12 2.49
C ASN A 58 7.73 -5.19 2.36
N LEU A 59 8.93 -5.75 2.54
CA LEU A 59 10.17 -5.00 2.56
C LEU A 59 10.43 -4.24 1.25
N ASN A 60 10.05 -4.79 0.10
CA ASN A 60 10.20 -4.12 -1.19
C ASN A 60 9.23 -2.94 -1.32
N LEU A 61 7.97 -3.10 -0.88
CA LEU A 61 6.99 -2.01 -0.85
C LEU A 61 7.48 -0.87 0.04
N VAL A 62 7.89 -1.19 1.27
CA VAL A 62 8.45 -0.20 2.22
C VAL A 62 9.64 0.51 1.59
N ALA A 63 10.59 -0.24 1.02
CA ALA A 63 11.79 0.35 0.42
C ALA A 63 11.46 1.30 -0.74
N VAL A 64 10.49 0.95 -1.60
CA VAL A 64 10.06 1.79 -2.73
C VAL A 64 9.39 3.07 -2.22
N VAL A 65 8.49 2.97 -1.23
CA VAL A 65 7.79 4.13 -0.67
C VAL A 65 8.76 5.05 0.07
N GLU A 66 9.70 4.52 0.84
CA GLU A 66 10.75 5.33 1.51
C GLU A 66 11.67 6.00 0.49
N LYS A 67 12.00 5.32 -0.61
CA LYS A 67 12.88 5.83 -1.66
C LYS A 67 12.23 6.96 -2.46
N LEU A 68 10.97 6.80 -2.85
CA LEU A 68 10.27 7.73 -3.74
C LEU A 68 9.51 8.83 -2.98
N GLY A 69 9.18 8.60 -1.70
CA GLY A 69 8.36 9.53 -0.91
C GLY A 69 7.04 9.84 -1.62
N ASP A 70 6.71 11.12 -1.77
CA ASP A 70 5.48 11.59 -2.41
C ASP A 70 5.34 11.14 -3.87
N GLN A 71 6.46 10.83 -4.57
CA GLN A 71 6.43 10.32 -5.94
C GLN A 71 5.90 8.88 -6.00
N ALA A 72 5.81 8.19 -4.86
CA ALA A 72 5.20 6.87 -4.78
C ALA A 72 3.67 6.91 -4.89
N ASN A 73 3.06 8.07 -4.67
CA ASN A 73 1.60 8.22 -4.56
C ASN A 73 0.93 8.19 -5.93
N ASP A 74 -0.18 7.45 -6.05
CA ASP A 74 -1.14 7.67 -7.13
C ASP A 74 -1.97 8.95 -6.90
N SER A 75 -2.77 9.33 -7.89
CA SER A 75 -3.54 10.58 -7.97
C SER A 75 -4.49 10.83 -6.79
N HIS A 76 -4.84 9.81 -6.01
CA HIS A 76 -5.75 9.88 -4.86
C HIS A 76 -5.20 9.16 -3.62
N ALA A 77 -3.87 9.12 -3.47
CA ALA A 77 -3.20 8.46 -2.34
C ALA A 77 -2.21 9.40 -1.66
N GLU A 78 -1.97 9.17 -0.36
CA GLU A 78 -0.86 9.76 0.39
C GLU A 78 -0.23 8.65 1.24
N LEU A 79 0.80 7.99 0.69
CA LEU A 79 1.41 6.83 1.31
C LEU A 79 2.38 7.24 2.41
N LYS A 80 2.28 6.57 3.55
CA LYS A 80 3.13 6.80 4.71
C LYS A 80 3.63 5.48 5.27
N VAL A 81 4.94 5.42 5.52
CA VAL A 81 5.54 4.33 6.29
C VAL A 81 5.46 4.67 7.78
N ILE A 82 4.92 3.74 8.57
CA ILE A 82 4.92 3.81 10.03
C ILE A 82 5.70 2.64 10.61
N GLU A 83 6.15 2.77 11.86
CA GLU A 83 6.84 1.72 12.59
C GLU A 83 6.00 1.25 13.79
N ILE A 84 5.92 -0.07 13.97
CA ILE A 84 5.31 -0.71 15.12
C ILE A 84 6.30 -1.71 15.76
N PRO A 85 6.09 -2.14 17.02
CA PRO A 85 6.88 -3.23 17.61
C PRO A 85 6.73 -4.55 16.83
N ASP A 86 7.76 -5.41 16.87
CA ASP A 86 7.75 -6.68 16.11
C ASP A 86 6.84 -7.74 16.73
N ASP A 87 6.57 -7.62 18.02
CA ASP A 87 5.83 -8.57 18.86
C ASP A 87 4.35 -8.20 19.03
N VAL A 88 3.86 -7.25 18.23
CA VAL A 88 2.47 -6.77 18.27
C VAL A 88 1.69 -7.29 17.07
N GLU A 89 0.59 -7.99 17.33
CA GLU A 89 -0.42 -8.30 16.33
C GLU A 89 -1.24 -7.04 16.03
N TYR A 90 -1.56 -6.81 14.76
CA TYR A 90 -2.20 -5.57 14.35
C TYR A 90 -3.26 -5.78 13.26
N THR A 91 -4.19 -4.85 13.17
CA THR A 91 -5.09 -4.63 12.04
C THR A 91 -4.83 -3.26 11.43
N ILE A 92 -5.14 -3.13 10.14
CA ILE A 92 -5.25 -1.82 9.49
C ILE A 92 -6.72 -1.49 9.47
N GLU A 93 -7.07 -0.42 10.15
CA GLU A 93 -8.42 0.15 10.16
C GLU A 93 -8.44 1.33 9.20
N GLU A 94 -9.62 1.63 8.65
CA GLU A 94 -9.80 2.74 7.73
C GLU A 94 -11.11 3.47 7.95
N TYR A 95 -11.12 4.75 7.58
CA TYR A 95 -12.34 5.51 7.38
C TYR A 95 -12.18 6.41 6.16
N ASP A 96 -12.96 6.13 5.12
CA ASP A 96 -12.96 6.87 3.84
C ASP A 96 -11.57 6.85 3.17
N GLY A 97 -10.87 5.72 3.29
CA GLY A 97 -9.54 5.51 2.73
C GLY A 97 -8.38 6.01 3.61
N VAL A 98 -8.66 6.80 4.65
CA VAL A 98 -7.64 7.22 5.60
C VAL A 98 -7.39 6.08 6.59
N GLU A 99 -6.20 5.49 6.52
CA GLU A 99 -5.83 4.29 7.25
C GLU A 99 -5.05 4.61 8.55
N TRP A 100 -5.19 3.74 9.54
CA TRP A 100 -4.33 3.67 10.72
C TRP A 100 -4.11 2.22 11.15
N VAL A 101 -2.98 1.95 11.81
CA VAL A 101 -2.71 0.65 12.41
C VAL A 101 -3.24 0.65 13.84
N ALA A 102 -4.03 -0.37 14.18
CA ALA A 102 -4.50 -0.63 15.53
C ALA A 102 -3.94 -1.98 16.02
N GLU A 103 -3.52 -2.05 17.27
CA GLU A 103 -3.15 -3.33 17.88
C GLU A 103 -4.41 -4.18 18.13
N VAL A 104 -4.28 -5.48 17.91
CA VAL A 104 -5.34 -6.44 18.19
C VAL A 104 -5.48 -6.61 19.71
N HIS A 105 -6.61 -6.18 20.27
CA HIS A 105 -6.90 -6.31 21.68
C HIS A 105 -8.25 -6.99 21.94
N ARG A 106 -8.43 -7.54 23.14
CA ARG A 106 -9.75 -8.02 23.58
C ARG A 106 -10.64 -6.85 23.96
N THR A 107 -11.86 -6.85 23.44
CA THR A 107 -12.91 -5.89 23.78
C THR A 107 -14.04 -6.58 24.55
N TRP A 108 -14.59 -5.91 25.57
CA TRP A 108 -15.78 -6.36 26.32
C TRP A 108 -16.83 -5.25 26.30
N SER A 109 -18.11 -5.64 26.26
CA SER A 109 -19.27 -4.73 26.28
C SER A 109 -20.04 -4.82 27.58
#